data_AF-A0A6I7HNV2-F1
#
_entry.id   AF-A0A6I7HNV2-F1
#
_cell.length_a   1.000
_cell.length_b   1.000
_cell.length_c   1.000
_cell.angle_alpha   90.00
_cell.angle_beta   90.00
_cell.angle_gamma   90.00
#
_symmetry.space_group_name_H-M   'P 1'
#
loop_
_entity.id
_entity.type
_entity.pdbx_description
1 polymer ?
#
loop_
_entity_poly.entity_id
_entity_poly.type
_entity_poly.pdbx_seq_one_letter_code
_entity_poly.pdbx_strand_id
1 'polypeptide(L)' 'MKKLIEAVVRFRTWIVNLVLALAVILPDLLNSPEILAVVPAEYQRWIVALAFLINIWLRPRPAVIKTDLEASVSRSKRR' A
#
# COMPACT_ATOMS: atom_id res chain seq x y z
N MET A 1 14.63 13.08 12.60
CA MET A 1 14.51 13.02 11.12
C MET A 1 14.90 11.68 10.53
N LYS A 2 16.13 11.15 10.72
CA LYS A 2 16.56 9.84 10.14
C LYS A 2 15.63 8.66 10.48
N LYS A 3 15.25 8.51 11.75
CA LYS A 3 14.33 7.43 12.21
C LYS A 3 12.92 7.50 11.61
N LEU A 4 12.45 8.71 11.28
CA LEU A 4 11.11 8.96 10.76
C LEU A 4 11.04 8.55 9.28
N ILE A 5 12.10 8.86 8.52
CA ILE A 5 12.27 8.41 7.13
C ILE A 5 12.41 6.88 7.06
N GLU A 6 13.18 6.27 7.96
CA GLU A 6 13.29 4.81 8.04
C GLU A 6 11.94 4.13 8.31
N ALA A 7 11.14 4.69 9.22
CA ALA A 7 9.79 4.20 9.50
C ALA A 7 8.89 4.31 8.25
N VAL A 8 8.89 5.46 7.56
CA VAL A 8 8.12 5.64 6.32
C VAL A 8 8.54 4.62 5.26
N VAL A 9 9.83 4.37 5.09
CA VAL A 9 10.33 3.38 4.12
C VAL A 9 9.92 1.96 4.52
N ARG A 10 9.98 1.61 5.82
CA ARG A 10 9.53 0.30 6.34
C ARG A 10 8.05 0.06 6.11
N PHE A 11 7.23 1.10 6.29
CA PHE A 11 5.78 1.03 6.22
C PHE A 11 5.20 1.51 4.88
N ARG A 12 6.01 1.87 3.87
CA ARG A 12 5.51 2.39 2.59
C ARG A 12 4.43 1.49 1.97
N THR A 13 4.64 0.18 2.08
CA THR A 13 3.75 -0.85 1.54
C THR A 13 2.39 -0.83 2.26
N TRP A 14 2.41 -0.63 3.58
CA TRP A 14 1.22 -0.49 4.41
C TRP A 14 0.49 0.83 4.16
N ILE A 15 1.25 1.91 3.99
CA ILE A 15 0.71 3.24 3.67
C ILE A 15 -0.02 3.19 2.33
N VAL A 16 0.59 2.60 1.30
CA VAL A 16 -0.04 2.48 -0.03
C VAL A 16 -1.29 1.60 0.04
N ASN A 17 -1.25 0.48 0.77
CA ASN A 17 -2.44 -0.36 0.96
C ASN A 17 -3.57 0.36 1.71
N LEU A 18 -3.24 1.14 2.75
CA LEU A 18 -4.22 1.94 3.49
C LEU A 18 -4.87 2.98 2.58
N VAL A 19 -4.07 3.70 1.79
CA VAL A 19 -4.57 4.70 0.83
C VAL A 19 -5.46 4.05 -0.21
N LEU A 20 -5.09 2.88 -0.74
CA LEU A 20 -5.93 2.15 -1.69
C LEU A 20 -7.23 1.65 -1.07
N ALA A 21 -7.18 1.09 0.14
CA ALA A 21 -8.38 0.67 0.84
C ALA A 21 -9.34 1.86 1.06
N LEU A 22 -8.81 3.01 1.44
CA LEU A 22 -9.60 4.24 1.55
C LEU A 22 -10.13 4.70 0.20
N ALA A 23 -9.33 4.65 -0.87
CA ALA A 23 -9.80 5.03 -2.21
C ALA A 23 -10.96 4.15 -2.71
N VAL A 24 -11.02 2.88 -2.27
CA VAL A 24 -12.14 1.98 -2.59
C VAL A 24 -13.35 2.22 -1.71
N ILE A 25 -13.16 2.36 -0.39
CA ILE A 25 -14.27 2.39 0.59
C ILE A 25 -14.87 3.79 0.74
N LEU A 26 -14.06 4.84 0.65
CA LEU A 26 -14.45 6.21 0.93
C LEU A 26 -15.55 6.75 -0.01
N PRO A 27 -15.55 6.44 -1.33
CA PRO A 27 -16.65 6.86 -2.22
C PRO A 27 -18.01 6.31 -1.79
N ASP A 28 -18.08 5.01 -1.44
CA ASP A 28 -19.31 4.37 -0.97
C ASP A 28 -19.74 4.92 0.40
N LEU A 29 -18.77 5.18 1.29
CA LEU A 29 -19.04 5.70 2.64
C LEU A 29 -19.57 7.14 2.62
N LEU A 30 -19.12 7.95 1.66
CA LEU A 30 -19.52 9.35 1.57
C LEU A 30 -20.90 9.56 0.94
N ASN A 31 -21.50 8.53 0.29
CA ASN A 31 -22.84 8.57 -0.31
C ASN A 31 -23.15 9.88 -1.08
N SER A 32 -22.11 10.48 -1.69
CA SER A 32 -22.23 11.76 -2.37
C SER A 32 -22.52 11.50 -3.86
N PRO A 33 -23.74 11.79 -4.35
CA PRO A 33 -24.13 11.51 -5.73
C PRO A 33 -23.25 12.24 -6.76
N GLU A 34 -22.59 13.32 -6.36
CA GLU A 34 -21.63 14.09 -7.17
C GLU A 34 -20.35 13.30 -7.45
N ILE A 35 -19.88 12.49 -6.50
CA ILE A 35 -18.67 11.66 -6.64
C ILE A 35 -19.00 10.36 -7.40
N LEU A 36 -20.20 9.82 -7.19
CA LEU A 36 -20.71 8.67 -7.96
C LEU A 36 -20.90 8.97 -9.45
N ALA A 37 -21.02 10.25 -9.84
CA ALA A 37 -21.02 10.66 -11.24
C ALA A 37 -19.62 10.62 -11.89
N VAL A 38 -18.55 10.70 -11.09
CA VAL A 38 -17.15 10.69 -11.58
C VAL A 38 -16.65 9.27 -11.84
N VAL A 39 -17.14 8.29 -11.07
CA VAL A 39 -16.77 6.87 -11.22
C VAL A 39 -17.99 6.06 -11.67
N PRO A 40 -18.11 5.75 -12.97
CA PRO A 40 -19.19 4.92 -13.48
C PRO A 40 -19.23 3.55 -12.79
N ALA A 41 -20.44 3.05 -12.50
CA ALA A 41 -20.66 1.78 -11.81
C ALA A 41 -19.93 0.58 -12.46
N GLU A 42 -19.74 0.62 -13.78
CA GLU A 42 -19.01 -0.39 -14.56
C GLU A 42 -17.54 -0.56 -14.15
N TYR A 43 -16.93 0.49 -13.58
CA TYR A 43 -15.54 0.51 -13.13
C TYR A 43 -15.35 0.08 -11.68
N GLN A 44 -16.41 0.04 -10.85
CA GLN A 44 -16.31 -0.34 -9.43
C GLN A 44 -15.69 -1.73 -9.25
N ARG A 45 -16.11 -2.72 -10.07
CA ARG A 45 -15.53 -4.07 -10.06
C ARG A 45 -14.02 -4.09 -10.38
N TRP A 46 -13.58 -3.22 -11.29
CA TRP A 46 -12.18 -3.10 -11.67
C TRP A 46 -11.36 -2.42 -10.59
N ILE A 47 -11.92 -1.42 -9.91
CA ILE A 47 -11.30 -0.75 -8.77
C ILE A 47 -11.07 -1.74 -7.63
N VAL A 48 -12.07 -2.57 -7.31
CA VAL A 48 -11.94 -3.63 -6.29
C VAL A 48 -10.88 -4.65 -6.70
N ALA A 49 -10.90 -5.13 -7.95
CA ALA A 49 -9.89 -6.06 -8.47
C ALA A 49 -8.48 -5.47 -8.44
N LEU A 50 -8.31 -4.18 -8.79
CA LEU A 50 -7.05 -3.47 -8.74
C LEU A 50 -6.56 -3.30 -7.30
N ALA A 51 -7.45 -2.97 -6.37
CA ALA A 51 -7.12 -2.90 -4.95
C ALA A 51 -6.68 -4.25 -4.40
N PHE A 52 -7.31 -5.34 -4.81
CA PHE A 52 -6.93 -6.69 -4.43
C PHE A 52 -5.57 -7.08 -5.02
N LEU A 53 -5.35 -6.81 -6.31
CA LEU A 53 -4.06 -7.04 -6.97
C LEU A 53 -2.95 -6.23 -6.30
N ILE A 54 -3.20 -4.95 -6.02
CA ILE A 54 -2.22 -4.11 -5.35
C ILE A 54 -1.98 -4.58 -3.92
N ASN A 55 -2.99 -5.02 -3.18
CA ASN A 55 -2.81 -5.60 -1.85
C ASN A 55 -1.92 -6.85 -1.88
N ILE A 56 -2.11 -7.74 -2.86
CA ILE A 56 -1.27 -8.93 -3.06
C ILE A 56 0.16 -8.54 -3.48
N TRP A 57 0.29 -7.61 -4.41
CA TRP A 57 1.58 -7.19 -4.97
C TRP A 57 2.40 -6.40 -3.94
N LEU A 58 1.71 -5.57 -3.16
CA LEU A 58 2.19 -4.88 -1.97
C LEU A 58 1.85 -5.70 -0.73
N ARG A 59 2.19 -6.99 -0.74
CA ARG A 59 2.05 -7.84 0.44
C ARG A 59 2.64 -7.10 1.65
N PRO A 60 1.88 -6.96 2.76
CA PRO A 60 2.33 -6.19 3.92
C PRO A 60 3.50 -6.90 4.61
N ARG A 61 4.71 -6.56 4.19
CA ARG A 61 5.96 -6.92 4.85
C ARG A 61 6.74 -5.65 5.14
N PRO A 62 7.25 -5.47 6.36
CA PRO A 62 8.20 -4.42 6.64
C PRO A 62 9.37 -4.53 5.65
N ALA A 63 9.69 -3.44 4.95
CA ALA A 63 10.84 -3.45 4.05
C ALA A 63 12.13 -3.59 4.87
N VAL A 64 12.98 -4.57 4.51
CA VAL A 64 14.31 -4.75 5.12
C VAL A 64 15.17 -3.55 4.76
N ILE A 65 15.69 -2.85 5.77
CA ILE A 65 16.55 -1.69 5.61
C ILE A 65 18.02 -2.06 5.90
N LYS A 66 18.96 -1.23 5.41
CA LYS A 66 20.41 -1.53 5.50
C LYS A 66 20.93 -1.70 6.94
N THR A 67 20.21 -1.14 7.91
CA THR A 67 20.50 -1.22 9.34
C THR A 67 19.96 -2.49 10.00
N ASP A 68 19.13 -3.27 9.30
CA ASP A 68 18.61 -4.53 9.86
C ASP A 68 19.69 -5.63 9.86
N LEU A 69 19.70 -6.43 10.93
CA LEU A 69 20.58 -7.61 11.05
C LEU A 69 20.36 -8.63 9.91
N GLU A 70 19.14 -8.75 9.39
CA GLU A 70 18.88 -9.59 8.20
C GLU A 70 19.63 -9.10 6.95
N ALA A 71 19.85 -7.79 6.83
CA ALA A 71 20.60 -7.21 5.71
C ALA A 71 22.12 -7.48 5.84
N SER A 72 22.64 -7.60 7.06
CA SER A 72 24.07 -7.90 7.28
C SER A 72 24.39 -9.38 7.04
N VAL A 73 23.53 -10.29 7.49
CA VAL A 73 23.69 -11.74 7.29
C VAL A 73 23.54 -12.13 5.81
N SER A 74 22.60 -11.51 5.08
CA SER A 74 22.45 -11.77 3.64
C SER A 74 23.62 -11.27 2.80
N ARG A 75 24.31 -10.21 3.21
CA ARG A 75 25.52 -9.71 2.55
C ARG A 75 26.75 -10.59 2.80
N SER A 76 26.92 -11.13 4.01
CA SER A 76 28.05 -12.02 4.29
C SER A 76 27.96 -13.32 3.51
N LYS A 77 26.75 -13.84 3.29
CA LYS A 77 26.49 -15.07 2.53
C LYS A 77 26.69 -14.94 1.00
N ARG A 78 26.79 -13.72 0.48
CA ARG A 78 27.01 -13.42 -0.95
C ARG A 78 28.48 -13.15 -1.30
N ARG A 79 29.37 -13.09 -0.31
CA ARG A 79 30.82 -12.99 -0.48
C ARG A 79 31.45 -14.37 -0.33
#